data_AF-A0A2R2MMS2-F1
#
_entry.id   AF-A0A2R2MMS2-F1
#
_cell.length_a   1.000
_cell.length_b   1.000
_cell.length_c   1.000
_cell.angle_alpha   90.00
_cell.angle_beta   90.00
_cell.angle_gamma   90.00
#
_symmetry.space_group_name_H-M   'P 1'
#
loop_
_entity.id
_entity.type
_entity.pdbx_description
1 polymer ?
#
loop_
_entity_poly.entity_id
_entity_poly.type
_entity_poly.pdbx_seq_one_letter_code
_entity_poly.pdbx_strand_id
1 'polypeptide(L)'
;MHQIDITWKFSLVPYCDHEMILKVLKNFVPDEQDSNDNNVYKLVTAYYMVDCNPNITFVETVRDLIQNQGKNLSPFQLLSIAHNLICHHGYREFFSEILDCVFESDLMKEEFLSELSPGRIKMILELCGRLEIEQIDRYVKKIPPSLYKVCGVQVCAEKLKTNCQLSSVKAVLAAVQMNLGGSHMSRIMPVLPIYLPIVECCLNEVNEPVDMELVPRVFDESGFLKVENLSALPEGWRRIAVLVLPSQYKHLFINKPAYTGDFKAKLRFLGRAGYQKVVLVTKVPMEEKLHKCIRDILKEIPDIRLPDN
;
A
#
# COMPACT_ATOMS: atom_id res chain seq x y z
N MET A 1 -18.11 -21.90 -13.15
CA MET A 1 -17.06 -21.51 -14.12
C MET A 1 -17.17 -20.07 -14.68
N HIS A 2 -18.15 -19.71 -15.52
CA HIS A 2 -18.19 -18.38 -16.18
C HIS A 2 -18.33 -17.16 -15.25
N GLN A 3 -18.99 -17.29 -14.09
CA GLN A 3 -19.28 -16.15 -13.23
C GLN A 3 -18.05 -15.55 -12.52
N ILE A 4 -17.09 -16.35 -12.03
CA ILE A 4 -15.86 -15.81 -11.41
C ILE A 4 -14.98 -15.11 -12.46
N ASP A 5 -14.85 -15.69 -13.65
CA ASP A 5 -14.10 -15.07 -14.74
C ASP A 5 -14.73 -13.77 -15.23
N ILE A 6 -16.07 -13.74 -15.30
CA ILE A 6 -16.82 -12.52 -15.61
C ILE A 6 -16.61 -11.49 -14.50
N THR A 7 -16.73 -11.88 -13.23
CA THR A 7 -16.54 -11.00 -12.06
C THR A 7 -15.13 -10.41 -12.03
N TRP A 8 -14.13 -11.25 -12.28
CA TRP A 8 -12.74 -10.84 -12.44
C TRP A 8 -12.59 -9.81 -13.55
N LYS A 9 -13.04 -10.13 -14.77
CA LYS A 9 -12.95 -9.20 -15.91
C LYS A 9 -13.64 -7.88 -15.62
N PHE A 10 -14.84 -7.90 -15.02
CA PHE A 10 -15.55 -6.70 -14.65
C PHE A 10 -14.84 -5.90 -13.57
N SER A 11 -14.24 -6.54 -12.56
CA SER A 11 -13.48 -5.84 -11.51
C SER A 11 -12.30 -5.02 -12.06
N LEU A 12 -11.75 -5.43 -13.20
CA LEU A 12 -10.69 -4.72 -13.92
C LEU A 12 -11.22 -3.54 -14.75
N VAL A 13 -12.53 -3.44 -14.95
CA VAL A 13 -13.18 -2.35 -15.70
C VAL A 13 -13.51 -1.20 -14.74
N PRO A 14 -13.27 0.07 -15.13
CA PRO A 14 -13.55 1.26 -14.30
C PRO A 14 -15.00 1.44 -13.84
N TYR A 15 -15.96 0.68 -14.39
CA TYR A 15 -17.39 0.81 -14.15
C TYR A 15 -17.99 -0.24 -13.21
N CYS A 16 -17.17 -1.14 -12.66
CA CYS A 16 -17.68 -2.18 -11.77
C CYS A 16 -18.06 -1.59 -10.40
N ASP A 17 -19.32 -1.82 -10.00
CA ASP A 17 -19.89 -1.43 -8.71
C ASP A 17 -19.82 -2.61 -7.71
N HIS A 18 -19.60 -2.26 -6.45
CA HIS A 18 -19.57 -3.15 -5.29
C HIS A 18 -20.78 -4.08 -5.24
N GLU A 19 -21.98 -3.54 -5.49
CA GLU A 19 -23.24 -4.29 -5.46
C GLU A 19 -23.28 -5.45 -6.48
N MET A 20 -22.60 -5.28 -7.61
CA MET A 20 -22.54 -6.32 -8.64
C MET A 20 -21.68 -7.51 -8.18
N ILE A 21 -20.53 -7.23 -7.53
CA ILE A 21 -19.65 -8.27 -6.99
C ILE A 21 -20.30 -8.99 -5.81
N LEU A 22 -20.98 -8.26 -4.92
CA LEU A 22 -21.74 -8.89 -3.82
C LEU A 22 -22.85 -9.80 -4.33
N LYS A 23 -23.55 -9.43 -5.40
CA LYS A 23 -24.58 -10.29 -6.01
C LYS A 23 -23.99 -11.55 -6.61
N VAL A 24 -22.83 -11.47 -7.26
CA VAL A 24 -22.17 -12.68 -7.76
C VAL A 24 -21.73 -13.57 -6.60
N LEU A 25 -21.15 -13.00 -5.54
CA LEU A 25 -20.74 -13.75 -4.35
C LEU A 25 -21.91 -14.45 -3.65
N LYS A 26 -23.05 -13.77 -3.46
CA LYS A 26 -24.23 -14.35 -2.82
C LYS A 26 -24.83 -15.54 -3.58
N ASN A 27 -24.62 -15.60 -4.89
CA ASN A 27 -25.13 -16.67 -5.75
C ASN A 27 -24.04 -17.68 -6.12
N PHE A 28 -22.83 -17.53 -5.58
CA PHE A 28 -21.73 -18.43 -5.85
C PHE A 28 -21.91 -19.73 -5.07
N VAL A 29 -21.87 -20.86 -5.77
CA VAL A 29 -21.87 -22.20 -5.19
C VAL A 29 -20.53 -22.85 -5.59
N PRO A 30 -19.66 -23.20 -4.63
CA PRO A 30 -18.42 -23.93 -4.92
C PRO A 30 -18.75 -25.31 -5.53
N ASP A 31 -18.12 -25.68 -6.64
CA ASP A 31 -18.26 -27.00 -7.27
C ASP A 31 -16.98 -27.84 -7.05
N GLU A 32 -17.11 -29.15 -6.82
CA GLU A 32 -15.96 -30.07 -6.65
C GLU A 32 -15.07 -30.15 -7.91
N GLN A 33 -15.62 -29.80 -9.08
CA GLN A 33 -14.84 -29.67 -10.33
C GLN A 33 -13.95 -28.41 -10.38
N ASP A 34 -14.04 -27.50 -9.41
CA ASP A 34 -13.27 -26.24 -9.36
C ASP A 34 -11.81 -26.41 -8.88
N SER A 35 -11.31 -27.64 -8.73
CA SER A 35 -10.03 -27.96 -8.08
C SER A 35 -8.75 -27.57 -8.85
N ASN A 36 -8.87 -27.09 -10.09
CA ASN A 36 -7.72 -26.80 -10.97
C ASN A 36 -7.62 -25.34 -11.45
N ASP A 37 -8.60 -24.49 -11.12
CA ASP A 37 -8.66 -23.11 -11.62
C ASP A 37 -8.30 -22.07 -10.55
N ASN A 38 -7.59 -21.02 -10.99
CA ASN A 38 -7.11 -19.87 -10.20
C ASN A 38 -8.24 -18.96 -9.67
N ASN A 39 -9.40 -19.55 -9.34
CA ASN A 39 -10.66 -18.91 -9.03
C ASN A 39 -10.63 -18.17 -7.69
N VAL A 40 -9.98 -18.72 -6.66
CA VAL A 40 -9.83 -18.05 -5.36
C VAL A 40 -9.04 -16.75 -5.54
N TYR A 41 -7.90 -16.80 -6.24
CA TYR A 41 -7.10 -15.61 -6.54
C TYR A 41 -7.93 -14.56 -7.29
N LYS A 42 -8.63 -14.96 -8.35
CA LYS A 42 -9.47 -14.05 -9.16
C LYS A 42 -10.57 -13.42 -8.32
N LEU A 43 -11.26 -14.21 -7.49
CA LEU A 43 -12.35 -13.74 -6.65
C LEU A 43 -11.85 -12.76 -5.58
N VAL A 44 -10.79 -13.12 -4.86
CA VAL A 44 -10.18 -12.28 -3.84
C VAL A 44 -9.68 -10.96 -4.44
N THR A 45 -9.01 -11.03 -5.58
CA THR A 45 -8.50 -9.83 -6.25
C THR A 45 -9.64 -8.98 -6.83
N ALA A 46 -10.71 -9.58 -7.34
CA ALA A 46 -11.89 -8.83 -7.79
C ALA A 46 -12.57 -8.08 -6.64
N TYR A 47 -12.77 -8.75 -5.50
CA TYR A 47 -13.35 -8.19 -4.28
C TYR A 47 -12.56 -6.99 -3.76
N TYR A 48 -11.24 -7.10 -3.83
CA TYR A 48 -10.29 -6.04 -3.48
C TYR A 48 -10.37 -4.84 -4.43
N MET A 49 -10.36 -5.05 -5.75
CA MET A 49 -10.28 -3.96 -6.74
C MET A 49 -11.45 -2.97 -6.65
N VAL A 50 -12.60 -3.43 -6.18
CA VAL A 50 -13.80 -2.60 -5.98
C VAL A 50 -13.97 -2.07 -4.55
N ASP A 51 -12.98 -2.29 -3.68
CA ASP A 51 -13.01 -1.88 -2.28
C ASP A 51 -14.24 -2.42 -1.53
N CYS A 52 -14.50 -3.72 -1.64
CA CYS A 52 -15.59 -4.29 -0.87
C CYS A 52 -15.32 -4.26 0.64
N ASN A 53 -16.26 -3.69 1.39
CA ASN A 53 -16.35 -3.79 2.84
C ASN A 53 -16.25 -5.25 3.30
N PRO A 54 -15.70 -5.48 4.50
CA PRO A 54 -15.64 -6.81 5.03
C PRO A 54 -16.98 -7.54 5.06
N ASN A 55 -17.03 -8.80 4.60
CA ASN A 55 -18.24 -9.59 4.49
C ASN A 55 -17.97 -11.05 4.88
N ILE A 56 -18.76 -11.57 5.82
CA ILE A 56 -18.59 -12.92 6.35
C ILE A 56 -18.79 -14.00 5.28
N THR A 57 -19.75 -13.83 4.37
CA THR A 57 -20.00 -14.75 3.25
C THR A 57 -18.80 -14.83 2.31
N PHE A 58 -18.12 -13.70 2.06
CA PHE A 58 -16.88 -13.72 1.28
C PHE A 58 -15.79 -14.50 2.01
N VAL A 59 -15.62 -14.27 3.31
CA VAL A 59 -14.63 -14.98 4.13
C VAL A 59 -14.89 -16.48 4.15
N GLU A 60 -16.15 -16.89 4.35
CA GLU A 60 -16.58 -18.29 4.32
C GLU A 60 -16.35 -18.91 2.94
N THR A 61 -16.74 -18.23 1.86
CA THR A 61 -16.54 -18.71 0.48
C THR A 61 -15.06 -18.90 0.16
N VAL A 62 -14.20 -17.94 0.54
CA VAL A 62 -12.75 -18.06 0.34
C VAL A 62 -12.18 -19.21 1.17
N ARG A 63 -12.62 -19.38 2.41
CA ARG A 63 -12.22 -20.50 3.26
C ARG A 63 -12.60 -21.84 2.63
N ASP A 64 -13.85 -22.00 2.21
CA ASP A 64 -14.37 -23.25 1.64
C ASP A 64 -13.63 -23.60 0.35
N LEU A 65 -13.42 -22.61 -0.53
CA LEU A 65 -12.65 -22.81 -1.75
C LEU A 65 -11.19 -23.20 -1.45
N ILE A 66 -10.57 -22.60 -0.43
CA ILE A 66 -9.20 -22.98 -0.03
C ILE A 66 -9.19 -24.36 0.62
N GLN A 67 -10.19 -24.76 1.40
CA GLN A 67 -10.25 -26.11 1.96
C GLN A 67 -10.40 -27.17 0.86
N ASN A 68 -11.17 -26.85 -0.19
CA ASN A 68 -11.36 -27.72 -1.34
C ASN A 68 -10.16 -27.74 -2.31
N GLN A 69 -9.41 -26.63 -2.42
CA GLN A 69 -8.27 -26.48 -3.34
C GLN A 69 -6.89 -26.61 -2.67
N GLY A 70 -6.82 -26.54 -1.33
CA GLY A 70 -5.63 -26.11 -0.57
C GLY A 70 -4.43 -27.05 -0.63
N LYS A 71 -4.64 -28.31 -1.03
CA LYS A 71 -3.53 -29.25 -1.30
C LYS A 71 -2.91 -29.10 -2.69
N ASN A 72 -3.59 -28.41 -3.62
CA ASN A 72 -3.18 -28.23 -5.01
C ASN A 72 -2.76 -26.79 -5.37
N LEU A 73 -2.97 -25.82 -4.46
CA LEU A 73 -2.57 -24.43 -4.72
C LEU A 73 -1.05 -24.28 -4.67
N SER A 74 -0.48 -23.69 -5.73
CA SER A 74 0.94 -23.36 -5.72
C SER A 74 1.25 -22.31 -4.64
N PRO A 75 2.47 -22.31 -4.08
CA PRO A 75 2.88 -21.32 -3.09
C PRO A 75 2.63 -19.87 -3.54
N PHE A 76 2.78 -19.57 -4.84
CA PHE A 76 2.54 -18.22 -5.38
C PHE A 76 1.07 -17.81 -5.34
N GLN A 77 0.17 -18.75 -5.57
CA GLN A 77 -1.26 -18.49 -5.45
C GLN A 77 -1.62 -18.20 -4.00
N LEU A 78 -1.08 -18.97 -3.05
CA LEU A 78 -1.25 -18.72 -1.62
C LEU A 78 -0.70 -17.35 -1.22
N LEU A 79 0.50 -16.98 -1.70
CA LEU A 79 1.08 -15.65 -1.48
C LEU A 79 0.17 -14.54 -2.02
N SER A 80 -0.36 -14.73 -3.23
CA SER A 80 -1.23 -13.74 -3.87
C SER A 80 -2.56 -13.56 -3.12
N ILE A 81 -3.12 -14.66 -2.62
CA ILE A 81 -4.32 -14.64 -1.80
C ILE A 81 -4.04 -13.96 -0.45
N ALA A 82 -2.97 -14.36 0.25
CA ALA A 82 -2.56 -13.78 1.52
C ALA A 82 -2.28 -12.28 1.41
N HIS A 83 -1.49 -11.88 0.41
CA HIS A 83 -1.20 -10.47 0.09
C HIS A 83 -2.50 -9.67 -0.05
N ASN A 84 -3.44 -10.14 -0.87
CA ASN A 84 -4.69 -9.41 -1.07
C ASN A 84 -5.54 -9.30 0.22
N LEU A 85 -5.65 -10.39 0.99
CA LEU A 85 -6.46 -10.42 2.21
C LEU A 85 -5.88 -9.53 3.33
N ILE A 86 -4.56 -9.52 3.48
CA ILE A 86 -3.86 -8.86 4.60
C ILE A 86 -3.56 -7.41 4.28
N CYS A 87 -2.96 -7.15 3.12
CA CYS A 87 -2.60 -5.80 2.72
C CYS A 87 -3.85 -4.93 2.56
N HIS A 88 -4.97 -5.50 2.09
CA HIS A 88 -6.12 -4.70 1.66
C HIS A 88 -7.37 -4.81 2.53
N HIS A 89 -7.56 -5.87 3.32
CA HIS A 89 -8.77 -6.02 4.15
C HIS A 89 -8.52 -6.23 5.64
N GLY A 90 -7.28 -6.47 6.09
CA GLY A 90 -6.95 -6.59 7.51
C GLY A 90 -7.49 -7.86 8.18
N TYR A 91 -7.84 -8.90 7.41
CA TYR A 91 -8.37 -10.17 7.93
C TYR A 91 -7.29 -11.09 8.49
N ARG A 92 -6.53 -10.63 9.47
CA ARG A 92 -5.35 -11.36 9.98
C ARG A 92 -5.71 -12.69 10.64
N GLU A 93 -6.81 -12.75 11.38
CA GLU A 93 -7.15 -13.93 12.20
C GLU A 93 -7.79 -15.06 11.39
N PHE A 94 -8.62 -14.74 10.40
CA PHE A 94 -9.40 -15.71 9.63
C PHE A 94 -8.57 -16.54 8.64
N PHE A 95 -7.34 -16.10 8.33
CA PHE A 95 -6.51 -16.68 7.26
C PHE A 95 -5.05 -16.91 7.67
N SER A 96 -4.79 -17.03 8.98
CA SER A 96 -3.45 -17.33 9.53
C SER A 96 -2.85 -18.62 8.95
N GLU A 97 -3.68 -19.61 8.64
CA GLU A 97 -3.28 -20.87 7.98
C GLU A 97 -2.67 -20.62 6.58
N ILE A 98 -3.21 -19.68 5.79
CA ILE A 98 -2.65 -19.35 4.48
C ILE A 98 -1.25 -18.75 4.66
N LEU A 99 -1.10 -17.85 5.63
CA LEU A 99 0.20 -17.26 5.94
C LEU A 99 1.21 -18.30 6.40
N ASP A 100 0.81 -19.23 7.26
CA ASP A 100 1.68 -20.31 7.70
C ASP A 100 2.18 -21.12 6.50
N CYS A 101 1.28 -21.53 5.59
CA CYS A 101 1.67 -22.21 4.35
C CYS A 101 2.63 -21.38 3.48
N VAL A 102 2.42 -20.06 3.34
CA VAL A 102 3.32 -19.19 2.57
C VAL A 102 4.72 -19.15 3.20
N PHE A 103 4.80 -18.94 4.52
CA PHE A 103 6.08 -18.83 5.22
C PHE A 103 6.81 -20.16 5.41
N GLU A 104 6.09 -21.29 5.38
CA GLU A 104 6.67 -22.64 5.42
C GLU A 104 7.08 -23.15 4.03
N SER A 105 6.62 -22.48 2.97
CA SER A 105 6.99 -22.83 1.59
C SER A 105 8.39 -22.38 1.21
N ASP A 106 8.91 -22.97 0.14
CA ASP A 106 10.19 -22.60 -0.46
C ASP A 106 10.25 -21.14 -0.96
N LEU A 107 9.11 -20.45 -1.11
CA LEU A 107 9.07 -19.06 -1.60
C LEU A 107 9.80 -18.06 -0.72
N MET A 108 9.91 -18.35 0.58
CA MET A 108 10.61 -17.50 1.53
C MET A 108 12.09 -17.91 1.69
N LYS A 109 12.57 -18.90 0.93
CA LYS A 109 13.99 -19.27 0.90
C LYS A 109 14.77 -18.38 -0.05
N GLU A 110 16.01 -18.07 0.31
CA GLU A 110 16.86 -17.13 -0.41
C GLU A 110 17.15 -17.56 -1.85
N GLU A 111 17.33 -18.87 -2.10
CA GLU A 111 17.59 -19.39 -3.44
C GLU A 111 16.41 -19.09 -4.39
N PHE A 112 15.19 -19.33 -3.92
CA PHE A 112 13.98 -19.07 -4.70
C PHE A 112 13.71 -17.57 -4.87
N LEU A 113 13.88 -16.78 -3.81
CA LEU A 113 13.70 -15.31 -3.86
C LEU A 113 14.57 -14.66 -4.95
N SER A 114 15.78 -15.20 -5.15
CA SER A 114 16.74 -14.67 -6.11
C SER A 114 16.32 -14.86 -7.58
N GLU A 115 15.45 -15.84 -7.85
CA GLU A 115 14.96 -16.15 -9.20
C GLU A 115 13.63 -15.45 -9.54
N LEU A 116 13.05 -14.72 -8.60
CA LEU A 116 11.73 -14.13 -8.77
C LEU A 116 11.74 -12.88 -9.64
N SER A 117 10.70 -12.75 -10.46
CA SER A 117 10.48 -11.53 -11.21
C SER A 117 10.21 -10.33 -10.28
N PRO A 118 10.58 -9.10 -10.68
CA PRO A 118 10.35 -7.91 -9.86
C PRO A 118 8.90 -7.70 -9.41
N GLY A 119 7.93 -8.13 -10.23
CA GLY A 119 6.50 -8.07 -9.87
C GLY A 119 6.13 -8.97 -8.70
N ARG A 120 6.69 -10.18 -8.64
CA ARG A 120 6.48 -11.12 -7.52
C ARG A 120 7.19 -10.66 -6.26
N ILE A 121 8.42 -10.15 -6.40
CA ILE A 121 9.16 -9.55 -5.29
C ILE A 121 8.41 -8.39 -4.68
N LYS A 122 7.80 -7.54 -5.51
CA LYS A 122 6.96 -6.44 -5.03
C LYS A 122 5.84 -6.94 -4.13
N MET A 123 5.12 -8.02 -4.50
CA MET A 123 4.06 -8.58 -3.65
C MET A 123 4.59 -9.08 -2.29
N ILE A 124 5.77 -9.71 -2.28
CA ILE A 124 6.42 -10.15 -1.05
C ILE A 124 6.78 -8.94 -0.17
N LEU A 125 7.36 -7.88 -0.76
CA LEU A 125 7.71 -6.66 -0.04
C LEU A 125 6.50 -5.95 0.55
N GLU A 126 5.40 -5.85 -0.20
CA GLU A 126 4.16 -5.25 0.27
C GLU A 126 3.57 -6.06 1.44
N LEU A 127 3.56 -7.39 1.35
CA LEU A 127 3.11 -8.27 2.43
C LEU A 127 4.01 -8.17 3.66
N CYS A 128 5.31 -8.33 3.51
CA CYS A 128 6.28 -8.29 4.61
C CYS A 128 6.25 -6.94 5.32
N GLY A 129 6.30 -5.84 4.57
CA GLY A 129 6.21 -4.51 5.15
C GLY A 129 4.88 -4.29 5.87
N ARG A 130 3.77 -4.87 5.38
CA ARG A 130 2.49 -4.84 6.10
C ARG A 130 2.56 -5.60 7.43
N LEU A 131 3.18 -6.78 7.46
CA LEU A 131 3.32 -7.55 8.70
C LEU A 131 4.21 -6.82 9.72
N GLU A 132 5.30 -6.20 9.26
CA GLU A 132 6.21 -5.40 10.10
C GLU A 132 5.54 -4.15 10.67
N ILE A 133 4.87 -3.34 9.84
CA ILE A 133 4.20 -2.10 10.29
C ILE A 133 3.06 -2.39 11.27
N GLU A 134 2.46 -3.57 11.13
CA GLU A 134 1.37 -4.05 11.94
C GLU A 134 1.82 -4.82 13.19
N GLN A 135 3.14 -4.99 13.36
CA GLN A 135 3.80 -5.66 14.48
C GLN A 135 3.22 -7.05 14.76
N ILE A 136 3.03 -7.85 13.71
CA ILE A 136 2.55 -9.24 13.86
C ILE A 136 3.73 -10.15 14.14
N ASP A 137 4.22 -10.13 15.38
CA ASP A 137 5.47 -10.77 15.83
C ASP A 137 5.67 -12.21 15.33
N ARG A 138 4.60 -13.01 15.30
CA ARG A 138 4.64 -14.41 14.83
C ARG A 138 5.20 -14.53 13.41
N TYR A 139 4.86 -13.60 12.52
CA TYR A 139 5.29 -13.63 11.12
C TYR A 139 6.49 -12.71 10.84
N VAL A 140 6.63 -11.61 11.57
CA VAL A 140 7.83 -10.75 11.46
C VAL A 140 9.10 -11.55 11.70
N LYS A 141 9.10 -12.45 12.71
CA LYS A 141 10.23 -13.34 13.00
C LYS A 141 10.51 -14.39 11.91
N LYS A 142 9.54 -14.65 11.03
CA LYS A 142 9.67 -15.58 9.90
C LYS A 142 10.16 -14.89 8.61
N ILE A 143 10.24 -13.55 8.57
CA ILE A 143 10.77 -12.82 7.42
C ILE A 143 12.29 -13.06 7.36
N PRO A 144 12.83 -13.61 6.26
CA PRO A 144 14.26 -13.84 6.13
C PRO A 144 15.03 -12.52 6.17
N PRO A 145 16.06 -12.38 7.02
CA PRO A 145 16.89 -11.18 7.03
C PRO A 145 17.60 -10.91 5.69
N SER A 146 17.82 -11.96 4.89
CA SER A 146 18.41 -11.85 3.55
C SER A 146 17.44 -11.35 2.48
N LEU A 147 16.12 -11.29 2.76
CA LEU A 147 15.12 -10.77 1.82
C LEU A 147 15.53 -9.40 1.28
N TYR A 148 16.01 -8.50 2.14
CA TYR A 148 16.40 -7.15 1.74
C TYR A 148 17.69 -7.08 0.91
N LYS A 149 18.43 -8.19 0.81
CA LYS A 149 19.68 -8.29 0.03
C LYS A 149 19.47 -8.92 -1.34
N VAL A 150 18.32 -9.56 -1.59
CA VAL A 150 18.08 -10.23 -2.89
C VAL A 150 17.99 -9.20 -4.02
N CYS A 151 18.52 -9.59 -5.19
CA CYS A 151 18.66 -8.70 -6.35
C CYS A 151 17.32 -8.05 -6.75
N GLY A 152 16.22 -8.82 -6.74
CA GLY A 152 14.90 -8.29 -7.09
C GLY A 152 14.42 -7.17 -6.17
N VAL A 153 14.75 -7.20 -4.87
CA VAL A 153 14.38 -6.14 -3.93
C VAL A 153 15.20 -4.87 -4.20
N GLN A 154 16.49 -5.03 -4.49
CA GLN A 154 17.35 -3.92 -4.88
C GLN A 154 16.86 -3.24 -6.17
N VAL A 155 16.43 -4.03 -7.17
CA VAL A 155 15.80 -3.49 -8.40
C VAL A 155 14.52 -2.71 -8.08
N CYS A 156 13.70 -3.19 -7.15
CA CYS A 156 12.51 -2.45 -6.71
C CYS A 156 12.88 -1.11 -6.04
N ALA A 157 13.88 -1.12 -5.14
CA ALA A 157 14.35 0.09 -4.45
C ALA A 157 14.94 1.11 -5.44
N GLU A 158 15.78 0.69 -6.38
CA GLU A 158 16.37 1.58 -7.39
C GLU A 158 15.32 2.19 -8.33
N LYS A 159 14.31 1.41 -8.71
CA LYS A 159 13.20 1.96 -9.50
C LYS A 159 12.36 2.95 -8.69
N LEU A 160 12.19 2.73 -7.38
CA LEU A 160 11.54 3.71 -6.50
C LEU A 160 12.38 4.98 -6.32
N LYS A 161 13.70 4.87 -6.21
CA LYS A 161 14.61 6.05 -6.22
C LYS A 161 14.46 6.84 -7.51
N THR A 162 14.38 6.17 -8.66
CA THR A 162 14.09 6.83 -9.95
C THR A 162 12.75 7.58 -9.90
N ASN A 163 11.71 6.97 -9.33
CA ASN A 163 10.41 7.63 -9.17
C ASN A 163 10.48 8.87 -8.25
N CYS A 164 11.33 8.85 -7.22
CA CYS A 164 11.57 10.01 -6.36
C CYS A 164 12.21 11.19 -7.13
N GLN A 165 12.92 10.91 -8.23
CA GLN A 165 13.57 11.92 -9.05
C GLN A 165 12.67 12.55 -10.12
N LEU A 166 11.43 12.07 -10.27
CA LEU A 166 10.48 12.61 -11.24
C LEU A 166 10.23 14.10 -11.01
N SER A 167 10.16 14.88 -12.11
CA SER A 167 9.95 16.33 -12.05
C SER A 167 8.69 16.72 -11.29
N SER A 168 7.61 15.95 -11.42
CA SER A 168 6.37 16.17 -10.67
C SER A 168 6.57 16.04 -9.16
N VAL A 169 7.37 15.07 -8.70
CA VAL A 169 7.66 14.88 -7.27
C VAL A 169 8.55 16.00 -6.75
N LYS A 170 9.59 16.37 -7.51
CA LYS A 170 10.48 17.49 -7.17
C LYS A 170 9.74 18.83 -7.13
N ALA A 171 8.81 19.07 -8.05
CA ALA A 171 8.00 20.28 -8.07
C ALA A 171 7.08 20.37 -6.86
N VAL A 172 6.46 19.24 -6.45
CA VAL A 172 5.68 19.20 -5.20
C VAL A 172 6.56 19.42 -3.97
N LEU A 173 7.75 18.80 -3.90
CA LEU A 173 8.71 19.05 -2.81
C LEU A 173 9.02 20.55 -2.70
N ALA A 174 9.45 21.18 -3.79
CA ALA A 174 9.81 22.60 -3.81
C ALA A 174 8.64 23.50 -3.39
N ALA A 175 7.42 23.21 -3.85
CA ALA A 175 6.22 23.93 -3.46
C ALA A 175 5.89 23.74 -1.97
N VAL A 176 6.08 22.54 -1.41
CA VAL A 176 5.91 22.30 0.04
C VAL A 176 6.96 23.06 0.82
N GLN A 177 8.25 22.95 0.46
CA GLN A 177 9.36 23.65 1.12
C GLN A 177 9.15 25.17 1.13
N MET A 178 8.73 25.74 0.00
CA MET A 178 8.42 27.16 -0.09
C MET A 178 7.29 27.55 0.90
N ASN A 179 6.21 26.78 0.97
CA ASN A 179 5.09 27.06 1.87
C ASN A 179 5.38 26.80 3.35
N LEU A 180 6.37 25.96 3.67
CA LEU A 180 6.77 25.66 5.05
C LEU A 180 7.92 26.55 5.54
N GLY A 181 8.52 27.38 4.68
CA GLY A 181 9.54 28.37 5.05
C GLY A 181 10.99 27.97 4.78
N GLY A 182 11.26 26.85 4.09
CA GLY A 182 12.62 26.49 3.72
C GLY A 182 12.82 25.06 3.21
N SER A 183 14.00 24.80 2.63
CA SER A 183 14.37 23.49 2.07
C SER A 183 14.53 22.38 3.11
N HIS A 184 14.83 22.72 4.36
CA HIS A 184 14.98 21.77 5.47
C HIS A 184 13.63 21.31 6.06
N MET A 185 12.52 21.95 5.69
CA MET A 185 11.19 21.70 6.29
C MET A 185 10.47 20.48 5.72
N SER A 186 10.95 19.93 4.59
CA SER A 186 10.40 18.70 4.03
C SER A 186 11.43 17.97 3.20
N ARG A 187 11.23 16.65 3.03
CA ARG A 187 12.10 15.78 2.24
C ARG A 187 11.29 14.76 1.45
N ILE A 188 11.84 14.28 0.35
CA ILE A 188 11.26 13.12 -0.34
C ILE A 188 11.64 11.86 0.43
N MET A 189 10.64 11.01 0.70
CA MET A 189 10.83 9.70 1.31
C MET A 189 10.36 8.61 0.35
N PRO A 190 11.22 7.67 -0.07
CA PRO A 190 10.78 6.45 -0.72
C PRO A 190 10.07 5.56 0.31
N VAL A 191 8.92 4.99 -0.04
CA VAL A 191 8.21 4.00 0.79
C VAL A 191 8.08 2.71 0.01
N LEU A 192 9.03 1.79 0.22
CA LEU A 192 9.15 0.57 -0.58
C LEU A 192 7.91 -0.35 -0.48
N PRO A 193 7.34 -0.61 0.71
CA PRO A 193 6.18 -1.50 0.86
C PRO A 193 4.86 -0.99 0.28
N ILE A 194 4.79 0.25 -0.20
CA ILE A 194 3.65 0.74 -0.99
C ILE A 194 4.05 1.19 -2.39
N TYR A 195 5.35 1.11 -2.68
CA TYR A 195 5.98 1.46 -3.93
C TYR A 195 5.67 2.89 -4.40
N LEU A 196 5.68 3.85 -3.47
CA LEU A 196 5.39 5.26 -3.75
C LEU A 196 6.40 6.19 -3.06
N PRO A 197 6.80 7.28 -3.74
CA PRO A 197 7.43 8.40 -3.07
C PRO A 197 6.38 9.23 -2.33
N ILE A 198 6.75 9.76 -1.17
CA ILE A 198 6.01 10.82 -0.47
C ILE A 198 6.93 12.03 -0.29
N VAL A 199 6.34 13.22 -0.13
CA VAL A 199 7.03 14.36 0.48
C VAL A 199 6.63 14.36 1.95
N GLU A 200 7.60 14.06 2.82
CA GLU A 200 7.43 14.04 4.27
C GLU A 200 7.72 15.43 4.83
N CYS A 201 6.81 15.92 5.68
CA CYS A 201 7.07 17.04 6.59
C CYS A 201 6.57 16.70 8.00
N CYS A 202 6.94 17.51 8.99
CA CYS A 202 6.52 17.32 10.37
C CYS A 202 6.06 18.64 10.97
N LEU A 203 5.07 18.55 11.86
CA LEU A 203 4.62 19.66 12.70
C LEU A 203 4.93 19.34 14.17
N ASN A 204 5.25 20.37 14.95
CA ASN A 204 5.38 20.25 16.40
C ASN A 204 3.99 20.30 17.10
N GLU A 205 3.99 20.28 18.42
CA GLU A 205 2.80 20.31 19.28
C GLU A 205 1.97 21.60 19.16
N VAL A 206 2.57 22.69 18.68
CA VAL A 206 1.88 23.97 18.39
C VAL A 206 1.60 24.17 16.90
N ASN A 207 1.71 23.10 16.10
CA ASN A 207 1.40 23.03 14.67
C ASN A 207 2.30 23.88 13.76
N GLU A 208 3.53 24.11 14.18
CA GLU A 208 4.56 24.80 13.38
C GLU A 208 5.44 23.79 12.63
N PRO A 209 5.88 24.10 11.39
CA PRO A 209 6.80 23.26 10.64
C PRO A 209 8.11 23.02 11.40
N VAL A 210 8.56 21.78 11.38
CA VAL A 210 9.80 21.36 12.04
C VAL A 210 10.88 21.09 11.01
N ASP A 211 12.11 21.44 11.35
CA ASP A 211 13.29 21.01 10.62
C ASP A 211 13.38 19.48 10.55
N MET A 212 13.37 18.94 9.33
CA MET A 212 13.40 17.50 9.09
C MET A 212 14.73 16.84 9.47
N GLU A 213 15.80 17.60 9.76
CA GLU A 213 17.02 17.08 10.36
C GLU A 213 16.78 16.55 11.78
N LEU A 214 15.83 17.14 12.52
CA LEU A 214 15.43 16.71 13.87
C LEU A 214 14.46 15.53 13.87
N VAL A 215 13.89 15.19 12.70
CA VAL A 215 12.82 14.20 12.58
C VAL A 215 13.41 12.86 12.12
N PRO A 216 13.43 11.81 12.97
CA PRO A 216 13.94 10.49 12.61
C PRO A 216 13.28 9.95 11.35
N ARG A 217 13.95 9.13 10.54
CA ARG A 217 13.33 8.59 9.32
C ARG A 217 12.61 7.28 9.62
N VAL A 218 11.30 7.21 9.37
CA VAL A 218 10.56 5.93 9.44
C VAL A 218 10.99 5.00 8.31
N PHE A 219 11.35 5.56 7.15
CA PHE A 219 11.92 4.80 6.04
C PHE A 219 13.34 5.28 5.76
N ASP A 220 14.24 4.37 5.40
CA ASP A 220 15.58 4.77 4.96
C ASP A 220 15.59 5.29 3.51
N GLU A 221 16.78 5.63 2.99
CA GLU A 221 16.94 6.17 1.64
C GLU A 221 16.64 5.18 0.51
N SER A 222 16.56 3.90 0.85
CA SER A 222 16.14 2.83 -0.06
C SER A 222 14.64 2.50 0.10
N GLY A 223 13.99 3.09 1.11
CA GLY A 223 12.58 2.95 1.41
C GLY A 223 12.24 1.78 2.35
N PHE A 224 13.25 1.21 3.03
CA PHE A 224 13.05 0.16 4.02
C PHE A 224 12.55 0.73 5.34
N LEU A 225 11.65 0.01 6.00
CA LEU A 225 11.08 0.41 7.28
C LEU A 225 12.11 0.32 8.41
N LYS A 226 12.20 1.37 9.22
CA LYS A 226 12.91 1.42 10.49
C LYS A 226 11.89 1.36 11.62
N VAL A 227 11.63 0.16 12.12
CA VAL A 227 10.58 -0.12 13.11
C VAL A 227 10.79 0.70 14.38
N GLU A 228 12.05 0.88 14.80
CA GLU A 228 12.44 1.67 15.95
C GLU A 228 12.02 3.15 15.85
N ASN A 229 11.78 3.66 14.64
CA ASN A 229 11.43 5.05 14.40
C ASN A 229 9.92 5.30 14.29
N LEU A 230 9.08 4.26 14.36
CA LEU A 230 7.62 4.38 14.26
C LEU A 230 7.00 5.26 15.34
N SER A 231 7.59 5.24 16.53
CA SER A 231 7.13 6.00 17.71
C SER A 231 8.21 6.95 18.25
N ALA A 232 9.23 7.27 17.44
CA ALA A 232 10.37 8.08 17.88
C ALA A 232 10.13 9.59 17.83
N LEU A 233 8.90 10.04 17.54
CA LEU A 233 8.57 11.46 17.60
C LEU A 233 8.32 11.90 19.04
N PRO A 234 8.68 13.14 19.41
CA PRO A 234 8.20 13.75 20.63
C PRO A 234 6.67 13.76 20.71
N GLU A 235 6.15 13.78 21.94
CA GLU A 235 4.70 13.87 22.16
C GLU A 235 4.11 15.12 21.51
N GLY A 236 2.95 14.98 20.88
CA GLY A 236 2.27 16.07 20.17
C GLY A 236 2.79 16.36 18.75
N TRP A 237 3.97 15.84 18.36
CA TRP A 237 4.49 16.01 17.01
C TRP A 237 3.73 15.14 15.99
N ARG A 238 3.56 15.67 14.77
CA ARG A 238 2.76 15.05 13.71
C ARG A 238 3.53 14.96 12.40
N ARG A 239 3.76 13.74 11.91
CA ARG A 239 4.25 13.47 10.55
C ARG A 239 3.11 13.61 9.56
N ILE A 240 3.44 14.22 8.44
CA ILE A 240 2.51 14.46 7.35
C ILE A 240 3.15 13.95 6.06
N ALA A 241 2.39 13.15 5.31
CA ALA A 241 2.78 12.70 3.99
C ALA A 241 2.01 13.50 2.95
N VAL A 242 2.71 14.24 2.11
CA VAL A 242 2.15 14.85 0.89
C VAL A 242 2.43 13.90 -0.26
N LEU A 243 1.37 13.29 -0.80
CA LEU A 243 1.45 12.27 -1.84
C LEU A 243 1.04 12.84 -3.20
N VAL A 244 1.94 12.73 -4.17
CA VAL A 244 1.64 13.06 -5.57
C VAL A 244 0.90 11.89 -6.19
N LEU A 245 -0.31 12.13 -6.68
CA LEU A 245 -1.11 11.07 -7.24
C LEU A 245 -0.45 10.55 -8.54
N PRO A 246 -0.07 9.25 -8.63
CA PRO A 246 0.53 8.72 -9.84
C PRO A 246 -0.44 8.80 -11.02
N SER A 247 0.08 8.99 -12.24
CA SER A 247 -0.73 9.14 -13.46
C SER A 247 -1.71 7.98 -13.66
N GLN A 248 -1.29 6.76 -13.32
CA GLN A 248 -2.12 5.56 -13.38
C GLN A 248 -3.34 5.59 -12.44
N TYR A 249 -3.38 6.46 -11.42
CA TYR A 249 -4.57 6.59 -10.57
C TYR A 249 -5.46 7.76 -11.00
N LYS A 250 -4.99 8.69 -11.86
CA LYS A 250 -5.73 9.90 -12.22
C LYS A 250 -7.09 9.61 -12.86
N HIS A 251 -7.16 8.60 -13.73
CA HIS A 251 -8.42 8.22 -14.39
C HIS A 251 -9.44 7.60 -13.41
N LEU A 252 -8.97 7.00 -12.31
CA LEU A 252 -9.84 6.45 -11.29
C LEU A 252 -10.65 7.56 -10.63
N PHE A 253 -10.06 8.73 -10.36
CA PHE A 253 -10.76 9.87 -9.75
C PHE A 253 -11.80 10.56 -10.65
N ILE A 254 -11.74 10.31 -11.96
CA ILE A 254 -12.74 10.85 -12.90
C ILE A 254 -14.01 10.00 -12.85
N ASN A 255 -13.85 8.67 -12.75
CA ASN A 255 -14.96 7.71 -12.90
C ASN A 255 -15.41 7.09 -11.57
N LYS A 256 -14.54 7.07 -10.56
CA LYS A 256 -14.77 6.60 -9.18
C LYS A 256 -14.22 7.67 -8.22
N PRO A 257 -15.05 8.59 -7.72
CA PRO A 257 -14.58 9.65 -6.83
C PRO A 257 -14.01 9.09 -5.51
N ALA A 258 -14.37 7.86 -5.14
CA ALA A 258 -13.76 7.11 -4.05
C ALA A 258 -12.51 6.34 -4.51
N TYR A 259 -11.47 6.36 -3.66
CA TYR A 259 -10.25 5.56 -3.82
C TYR A 259 -10.55 4.07 -4.01
N THR A 260 -9.77 3.38 -4.85
CA THR A 260 -9.75 1.91 -4.91
C THR A 260 -9.24 1.32 -3.60
N GLY A 261 -9.54 0.03 -3.38
CA GLY A 261 -9.06 -0.70 -2.19
C GLY A 261 -7.53 -0.68 -2.06
N ASP A 262 -6.83 -0.76 -3.20
CA ASP A 262 -5.36 -0.62 -3.29
C ASP A 262 -4.87 0.67 -2.65
N PHE A 263 -5.44 1.78 -3.12
CA PHE A 263 -4.97 3.08 -2.70
C PHE A 263 -5.32 3.33 -1.24
N LYS A 264 -6.52 2.92 -0.79
CA LYS A 264 -6.90 2.98 0.63
C LYS A 264 -5.96 2.16 1.52
N ALA A 265 -5.52 0.99 1.07
CA ALA A 265 -4.56 0.18 1.80
C ALA A 265 -3.22 0.90 1.97
N LYS A 266 -2.73 1.60 0.93
CA LYS A 266 -1.50 2.40 1.01
C LYS A 266 -1.65 3.59 1.96
N LEU A 267 -2.80 4.26 1.96
CA LEU A 267 -3.09 5.32 2.94
C LEU A 267 -3.12 4.76 4.37
N ARG A 268 -3.76 3.61 4.59
CA ARG A 268 -3.75 2.93 5.89
C ARG A 268 -2.35 2.51 6.32
N PHE A 269 -1.50 2.08 5.39
CA PHE A 269 -0.10 1.76 5.66
C PHE A 269 0.64 2.98 6.18
N LEU A 270 0.53 4.12 5.52
CA LEU A 270 1.12 5.38 6.00
C LEU A 270 0.58 5.78 7.37
N GLY A 271 -0.74 5.65 7.61
CA GLY A 271 -1.32 5.89 8.92
C GLY A 271 -0.71 5.00 10.03
N ARG A 272 -0.48 3.72 9.75
CA ARG A 272 0.21 2.79 10.66
C ARG A 272 1.70 3.10 10.81
N ALA A 273 2.32 3.71 9.81
CA ALA A 273 3.69 4.20 9.85
C ALA A 273 3.86 5.53 10.62
N GLY A 274 2.82 5.99 11.31
CA GLY A 274 2.86 7.18 12.14
C GLY A 274 2.59 8.49 11.39
N TYR A 275 2.14 8.45 10.13
CA TYR A 275 1.73 9.64 9.40
C TYR A 275 0.27 9.98 9.74
N GLN A 276 0.06 10.96 10.61
CA GLN A 276 -1.26 11.32 11.12
C GLN A 276 -2.16 11.96 10.05
N LYS A 277 -1.55 12.56 9.01
CA LYS A 277 -2.28 13.11 7.87
C LYS A 277 -1.58 12.73 6.57
N VAL A 278 -2.37 12.24 5.62
CA VAL A 278 -1.94 12.10 4.23
C VAL A 278 -2.70 13.10 3.38
N VAL A 279 -1.94 13.92 2.67
CA VAL A 279 -2.39 15.05 1.88
C VAL A 279 -2.17 14.70 0.41
N LEU A 280 -3.18 14.87 -0.43
CA LEU A 280 -3.15 14.34 -1.80
C LEU A 280 -3.08 15.46 -2.83
N VAL A 281 -2.07 15.40 -3.69
CA VAL A 281 -1.92 16.30 -4.83
C VAL A 281 -2.51 15.62 -6.06
N THR A 282 -3.81 15.84 -6.29
CA THR A 282 -4.60 15.17 -7.36
C THR A 282 -4.39 15.80 -8.74
N LYS A 283 -4.05 17.09 -8.77
CA LYS A 283 -3.67 17.84 -9.97
C LYS A 283 -2.40 18.63 -9.66
N VAL A 284 -1.40 18.51 -10.53
CA VAL A 284 -0.28 19.46 -10.59
C VAL A 284 -0.73 20.49 -11.62
N PRO A 285 -1.20 21.69 -11.23
CA PRO A 285 -1.49 22.74 -12.19
C PRO A 285 -0.19 23.18 -12.88
N MET A 286 -0.28 24.01 -13.91
CA MET A 286 0.89 24.70 -14.47
C MET A 286 1.74 25.29 -13.31
N GLU A 287 3.07 25.20 -13.43
CA GLU A 287 4.02 25.44 -12.33
C GLU A 287 3.75 26.76 -11.57
N GLU A 288 3.35 27.82 -12.27
CA GLU A 288 3.01 29.13 -11.72
C GLU A 288 1.90 29.12 -10.65
N LYS A 289 1.04 28.08 -10.60
CA LYS A 289 -0.04 27.95 -9.61
C LYS A 289 0.16 26.80 -8.64
N LEU A 290 1.23 26.01 -8.77
CA LEU A 290 1.47 24.84 -7.94
C LEU A 290 1.66 25.23 -6.47
N HIS A 291 2.47 26.25 -6.18
CA HIS A 291 2.71 26.70 -4.79
C HIS A 291 1.41 27.14 -4.09
N LYS A 292 0.52 27.87 -4.78
CA LYS A 292 -0.78 28.29 -4.24
C LYS A 292 -1.69 27.08 -3.98
N CYS A 293 -1.77 26.16 -4.93
CA CYS A 293 -2.55 24.92 -4.77
C CYS A 293 -2.04 24.08 -3.59
N ILE A 294 -0.72 23.93 -3.44
CA ILE A 294 -0.11 23.23 -2.30
C ILE A 294 -0.40 23.98 -1.00
N ARG A 295 -0.37 25.31 -0.98
CA ARG A 295 -0.74 26.09 0.22
C ARG A 295 -2.17 25.82 0.65
N ASP A 296 -3.12 25.83 -0.28
CA ASP A 296 -4.53 25.58 0.00
C ASP A 296 -4.74 24.15 0.52
N ILE A 297 -4.06 23.19 -0.09
CA ILE A 297 -4.04 21.79 0.33
C ILE A 297 -3.43 21.62 1.73
N LEU A 298 -2.33 22.31 2.05
CA LEU A 298 -1.71 22.27 3.37
C LEU A 298 -2.63 22.89 4.44
N LYS A 299 -3.39 23.94 4.11
CA LYS A 299 -4.39 24.54 5.02
C LYS A 299 -5.53 23.59 5.39
N GLU A 300 -5.70 22.45 4.71
CA GLU A 300 -6.60 21.38 5.16
C GLU A 300 -6.07 20.60 6.38
N ILE A 301 -4.81 20.82 6.76
CA ILE A 301 -4.24 20.31 8.00
C ILE A 301 -4.75 21.21 9.14
N PRO A 302 -5.48 20.66 10.13
CA PRO A 302 -6.04 21.47 11.21
C PRO A 302 -4.97 22.28 11.93
N ASP A 303 -5.24 23.58 12.05
CA ASP A 303 -4.49 24.57 12.82
C ASP A 303 -3.01 24.71 12.43
N ILE A 304 -2.64 24.33 11.20
CA ILE A 304 -1.27 24.50 10.70
C ILE A 304 -0.88 25.99 10.67
N ARG A 305 0.28 26.31 11.24
CA ARG A 305 0.87 27.64 11.20
C ARG A 305 1.85 27.72 10.05
N LEU A 306 1.41 28.31 8.94
CA LEU A 306 2.26 28.56 7.78
C LEU A 306 2.87 29.97 7.88
N PRO A 307 4.11 30.19 7.44
CA PRO A 307 4.68 31.52 7.29
C PRO A 307 3.80 32.43 6.41
N ASP A 308 3.80 33.73 6.73
CA ASP A 308 3.19 34.78 5.92
C ASP A 308 4.07 35.07 4.70
N ASN A 309 4.03 34.16 3.73
CA ASN A 309 4.62 34.35 2.39
C ASN A 309 3.68 35.12 1.46
#